data_AF-A0A7S1Y6W1-F1
#
_entry.id   AF-A0A7S1Y6W1-F1
#
_cell.length_a   1.000
_cell.length_b   1.000
_cell.length_c   1.000
_cell.angle_alpha   90.00
_cell.angle_beta   90.00
_cell.angle_gamma   90.00
#
_symmetry.space_group_name_H-M   'P 1'
#
loop_
_entity.id
_entity.type
_entity.pdbx_description
1 polymer ?
#
loop_
_entity_poly.entity_id
_entity_poly.type
_entity_poly.pdbx_seq_one_letter_code
_entity_poly.pdbx_strand_id
1 'polypeptide(L)'
;MVEFNKMYVMLPVMFAARKLDGEDPDTIFYLRIAYGVVQGVIILLVLYTYIQATSAAAKGKSTTIYVPPAPSPFADPNAKKKYQKVEYESYVINQARSLLGSTLFGICLTAGLHYYRGMVMGLAMQAVMAPFNVAENHLVKALVMGKGIAPENRVFEEKVEGELTEEDEIVDAQGNALGTGNAAGDASRSITAADAKGDTDKPFEEVLLDTWDDGAKADLGGLMDRITKENCNFKTKESGWTPLMILSGLGGVKGSGSAIRQVMELGGNPAMVDGEGWNALHWAAFHGSVEGAKALKEQSSLLTVKDIKDGKTPLMHAKAEGNDEVAKILQEMEDSVAAGEKGTDKDDGLRKRK
;
A
#
# COMPACT_ATOMS: atom_id res chain seq x y z
N MET A 1 -12.21 22.68 -21.32
CA MET A 1 -13.55 22.05 -21.34
C MET A 1 -14.41 22.83 -20.36
N VAL A 2 -15.64 23.19 -20.72
CA VAL A 2 -16.57 23.82 -19.77
C VAL A 2 -16.91 22.77 -18.70
N GLU A 3 -16.54 23.02 -17.45
CA GLU A 3 -16.95 22.13 -16.35
C GLU A 3 -18.47 22.19 -16.20
N PHE A 4 -19.11 21.05 -16.38
CA PHE A 4 -20.54 20.93 -16.17
C PHE A 4 -20.84 21.07 -14.68
N ASN A 5 -21.44 22.17 -14.28
CA ASN A 5 -21.77 22.38 -12.88
C ASN A 5 -22.98 21.52 -12.48
N LYS A 6 -22.73 20.50 -11.64
CA LYS A 6 -23.74 19.58 -11.11
C LYS A 6 -24.94 20.29 -10.47
N MET A 7 -24.77 21.51 -9.96
CA MET A 7 -25.87 22.26 -9.34
C MET A 7 -27.04 22.49 -10.29
N TYR A 8 -26.79 22.62 -11.60
CA TYR A 8 -27.85 22.82 -12.58
C TYR A 8 -28.77 21.62 -12.76
N VAL A 9 -28.29 20.40 -12.46
CA VAL A 9 -29.10 19.17 -12.48
C VAL A 9 -29.63 18.85 -11.09
N MET A 10 -28.79 19.01 -10.06
CA MET A 10 -29.12 18.64 -8.70
C MET A 10 -30.33 19.41 -8.17
N LEU A 11 -30.44 20.72 -8.47
CA LEU A 11 -31.54 21.56 -8.00
C LEU A 11 -32.90 21.12 -8.59
N PRO A 12 -33.07 21.02 -9.93
CA PRO A 12 -34.31 20.49 -10.51
C PRO A 12 -34.66 19.09 -10.01
N VAL A 13 -33.68 18.19 -9.88
CA VAL A 13 -33.91 16.82 -9.41
C VAL A 13 -34.36 16.81 -7.96
N MET A 14 -33.78 17.63 -7.09
CA MET A 14 -34.21 17.74 -5.70
C MET A 14 -35.64 18.29 -5.59
N PHE A 15 -36.00 19.28 -6.41
CA PHE A 15 -37.37 19.81 -6.45
C PHE A 15 -38.38 18.81 -7.00
N ALA A 16 -38.01 18.05 -8.04
CA ALA A 16 -38.85 16.98 -8.58
C ALA A 16 -39.01 15.84 -7.58
N ALA A 17 -37.93 15.45 -6.89
CA ALA A 17 -37.95 14.35 -5.94
C ALA A 17 -38.77 14.67 -4.68
N ARG A 18 -38.86 15.94 -4.26
CA ARG A 18 -39.77 16.39 -3.20
C ARG A 18 -41.25 16.33 -3.58
N LYS A 19 -41.57 16.30 -4.87
CA LYS A 19 -42.94 16.14 -5.37
C LYS A 19 -43.35 14.68 -5.56
N LEU A 20 -42.42 13.74 -5.37
CA LEU A 20 -42.74 12.32 -5.37
C LEU A 20 -43.47 11.98 -4.09
N ASP A 21 -44.60 11.30 -4.23
CA ASP A 21 -45.31 10.73 -3.09
C ASP A 21 -44.52 9.51 -2.58
N GLY A 22 -43.88 9.67 -1.42
CA GLY A 22 -43.07 8.63 -0.80
C GLY A 22 -43.90 7.58 -0.06
N GLU A 23 -45.22 7.73 0.01
CA GLU A 23 -46.15 6.82 0.68
C GLU A 23 -46.98 6.02 -0.34
N ASP A 24 -47.11 6.52 -1.58
CA ASP A 24 -47.79 5.83 -2.68
C ASP A 24 -47.05 4.54 -3.12
N PRO A 25 -47.71 3.36 -3.02
CA PRO A 25 -47.09 2.08 -3.37
C PRO A 25 -46.64 1.98 -4.83
N ASP A 26 -47.38 2.59 -5.77
CA ASP A 26 -47.05 2.57 -7.19
C ASP A 26 -45.79 3.40 -7.46
N THR A 27 -45.71 4.59 -6.90
CA THR A 27 -44.52 5.47 -6.98
C THR A 27 -43.27 4.77 -6.44
N ILE A 28 -43.37 4.09 -5.28
CA ILE A 28 -42.26 3.33 -4.70
C ILE A 28 -41.84 2.18 -5.63
N PHE A 29 -42.81 1.46 -6.20
CA PHE A 29 -42.56 0.34 -7.11
C PHE A 29 -41.80 0.78 -8.36
N TYR A 30 -42.25 1.83 -9.04
CA TYR A 30 -41.58 2.35 -10.23
C TYR A 30 -40.19 2.92 -9.91
N LEU A 31 -40.00 3.56 -8.76
CA LEU A 31 -38.69 4.05 -8.33
C LEU A 31 -37.70 2.92 -8.06
N ARG A 32 -38.15 1.79 -7.50
CA ARG A 32 -37.29 0.60 -7.32
C ARG A 32 -36.85 0.03 -8.65
N ILE A 33 -37.74 -0.06 -9.63
CA ILE A 33 -37.40 -0.51 -10.99
C ILE A 33 -36.41 0.47 -11.63
N ALA A 34 -36.70 1.77 -11.63
CA ALA A 34 -35.83 2.78 -12.22
C ALA A 34 -34.43 2.75 -11.59
N TYR A 35 -34.36 2.70 -10.25
CA TYR A 35 -33.10 2.55 -9.53
C TYR A 35 -32.38 1.26 -9.92
N GLY A 36 -33.05 0.10 -9.89
CA GLY A 36 -32.45 -1.19 -10.24
C GLY A 36 -31.88 -1.24 -11.65
N VAL A 37 -32.60 -0.70 -12.63
CA VAL A 37 -32.14 -0.60 -14.03
C VAL A 37 -30.90 0.30 -14.13
N VAL A 38 -30.94 1.49 -13.52
CA VAL A 38 -29.80 2.43 -13.53
C VAL A 38 -28.57 1.81 -12.86
N GLN A 39 -28.73 1.19 -11.68
CA GLN A 39 -27.61 0.55 -10.99
C GLN A 39 -27.07 -0.66 -11.76
N GLY A 40 -27.93 -1.43 -12.45
CA GLY A 40 -27.51 -2.52 -13.32
C GLY A 40 -26.59 -2.04 -14.45
N VAL A 41 -26.98 -0.96 -15.14
CA VAL A 41 -26.14 -0.34 -16.18
C VAL A 41 -24.82 0.17 -15.61
N ILE A 42 -24.86 0.81 -14.44
CA ILE A 42 -23.66 1.30 -13.75
C ILE A 42 -22.71 0.16 -13.38
N ILE A 43 -23.22 -0.93 -12.79
CA ILE A 43 -22.40 -2.09 -12.42
C ILE A 43 -21.73 -2.68 -13.66
N LEU A 44 -22.46 -2.84 -14.77
CA LEU A 44 -21.89 -3.35 -16.02
C LEU A 44 -20.78 -2.43 -16.55
N LEU A 45 -20.99 -1.11 -16.52
CA LEU A 45 -19.98 -0.13 -16.94
C LEU A 45 -18.74 -0.14 -16.04
N VAL A 46 -18.93 -0.24 -14.73
CA VAL A 46 -17.82 -0.29 -13.75
C VAL A 46 -17.05 -1.59 -13.86
N LEU A 47 -17.73 -2.73 -14.06
CA LEU A 47 -17.07 -4.02 -14.31
C LEU A 47 -16.31 -4.01 -15.63
N TYR A 48 -16.89 -3.45 -16.70
CA TYR A 48 -16.19 -3.25 -17.97
C TYR A 48 -14.92 -2.41 -17.77
N THR A 49 -15.03 -1.31 -17.01
CA THR A 49 -13.90 -0.44 -16.67
C THR A 49 -12.82 -1.18 -15.89
N TYR A 50 -13.22 -1.98 -14.90
CA TYR A 50 -12.31 -2.80 -14.11
C TYR A 50 -11.54 -3.83 -14.96
N ILE A 51 -12.25 -4.54 -15.86
CA ILE A 51 -11.65 -5.52 -16.77
C ILE A 51 -10.67 -4.83 -17.72
N GLN A 52 -11.03 -3.66 -18.28
CA GLN A 52 -10.13 -2.92 -19.17
C GLN A 52 -8.91 -2.36 -18.44
N ALA A 53 -9.09 -1.86 -17.21
CA ALA A 53 -8.00 -1.36 -16.37
C ALA A 53 -7.00 -2.47 -16.00
N THR A 54 -7.50 -3.64 -15.59
CA THR A 54 -6.67 -4.81 -15.28
C THR A 54 -5.98 -5.38 -16.52
N SER A 55 -6.67 -5.42 -17.67
CA SER A 55 -6.06 -5.84 -18.94
C SER A 55 -4.96 -4.88 -19.40
N ALA A 56 -5.17 -3.57 -19.25
CA ALA A 56 -4.19 -2.54 -19.58
C ALA A 56 -2.94 -2.65 -18.68
N ALA A 57 -3.14 -2.76 -17.37
CA ALA A 57 -2.04 -2.91 -16.41
C ALA A 57 -1.23 -4.21 -16.63
N ALA A 58 -1.87 -5.31 -17.01
CA ALA A 58 -1.19 -6.57 -17.31
C ALA A 58 -0.33 -6.53 -18.59
N LYS A 59 -0.64 -5.63 -19.53
CA LYS A 59 0.13 -5.43 -20.78
C LYS A 59 1.19 -4.32 -20.66
N GLY A 60 1.07 -3.48 -19.62
CA GLY A 60 1.97 -2.36 -19.36
C GLY A 60 3.36 -2.82 -18.95
N LYS A 61 4.33 -1.94 -19.19
CA LYS A 61 5.68 -2.04 -18.60
C LYS A 61 5.72 -1.02 -17.47
N SER A 62 6.26 -1.38 -16.31
CA SER A 62 6.40 -0.49 -15.13
C SER A 62 6.77 0.94 -15.55
N THR A 63 5.75 1.81 -15.57
CA THR A 63 5.86 3.20 -16.07
C THR A 63 5.57 4.14 -14.91
N THR A 64 6.48 5.09 -14.66
CA THR A 64 6.28 6.09 -13.62
C THR A 64 5.55 7.30 -14.21
N ILE A 65 4.49 7.75 -13.52
CA ILE A 65 3.77 8.98 -13.84
C ILE A 65 3.62 9.86 -12.60
N TYR A 66 3.39 11.15 -12.82
CA TYR A 66 3.17 12.14 -11.77
C TYR A 66 1.71 12.59 -11.80
N VAL A 67 0.91 12.15 -10.83
CA VAL A 67 -0.53 12.44 -10.77
C VAL A 67 -0.84 13.53 -9.75
N PRO A 68 -1.83 14.40 -9.99
CA PRO A 68 -2.28 15.33 -8.96
C PRO A 68 -2.85 14.54 -7.75
N PRO A 69 -2.58 14.96 -6.50
CA PRO A 69 -3.17 14.34 -5.33
C PRO A 69 -4.67 14.60 -5.27
N ALA A 70 -5.37 13.86 -4.42
CA ALA A 70 -6.81 14.04 -4.23
C ALA A 70 -7.14 15.50 -3.87
N PRO A 71 -8.17 16.12 -4.49
CA PRO A 71 -8.50 17.51 -4.24
C PRO A 71 -8.86 17.72 -2.77
N SER A 72 -8.12 18.60 -2.10
CA SER A 72 -8.41 19.02 -0.72
C SER A 72 -9.41 20.17 -0.73
N PRO A 73 -10.52 20.09 0.03
CA PRO A 73 -11.46 21.21 0.19
C PRO A 73 -10.83 22.48 0.77
N PHE A 74 -9.64 22.37 1.36
CA PHE A 74 -8.88 23.45 1.99
C PHE A 74 -7.60 23.78 1.22
N ALA A 75 -7.52 23.43 -0.07
CA ALA A 75 -6.39 23.80 -0.91
C ALA A 75 -6.32 25.33 -1.05
N ASP A 76 -5.17 25.92 -0.72
CA ASP A 76 -4.90 27.34 -0.95
C ASP A 76 -4.89 27.61 -2.47
N PRO A 77 -5.72 28.54 -2.99
CA PRO A 77 -5.77 28.88 -4.41
C PRO A 77 -4.44 29.33 -5.01
N ASN A 78 -3.51 29.81 -4.17
CA ASN A 78 -2.18 30.28 -4.58
C ASN A 78 -1.06 29.27 -4.30
N ALA A 79 -1.37 28.08 -3.76
CA ALA A 79 -0.37 27.04 -3.55
C ALA A 79 0.14 26.45 -4.87
N LYS A 80 1.41 26.02 -4.86
CA LYS A 80 2.01 25.29 -5.99
C LYS A 80 1.21 24.06 -6.34
N LYS A 81 1.18 23.69 -7.63
CA LYS A 81 0.49 22.48 -8.07
C LYS A 81 1.28 21.27 -7.58
N LYS A 82 0.62 20.45 -6.76
CA LYS A 82 1.22 19.26 -6.16
C LYS A 82 1.07 18.05 -7.08
N TYR A 83 2.09 17.21 -7.15
CA TYR A 83 2.09 15.98 -7.94
C TYR A 83 2.73 14.83 -7.16
N GLN A 84 2.09 13.67 -7.17
CA GLN A 84 2.58 12.45 -6.55
C GLN A 84 3.19 11.53 -7.59
N LYS A 85 4.40 11.04 -7.33
CA LYS A 85 5.06 10.01 -8.14
C LYS A 85 4.41 8.65 -7.87
N VAL A 86 3.80 8.05 -8.90
CA VAL A 86 3.14 6.74 -8.81
C VAL A 86 3.54 5.85 -9.98
N GLU A 87 3.46 4.53 -9.75
CA GLU A 87 3.56 3.55 -10.83
C GLU A 87 2.19 3.43 -11.53
N TYR A 88 2.17 3.62 -12.84
CA TYR A 88 0.96 3.69 -13.66
C TYR A 88 0.07 2.46 -13.48
N GLU A 89 0.65 1.27 -13.63
CA GLU A 89 -0.07 0.00 -13.60
C GLU A 89 -0.76 -0.23 -12.25
N SER A 90 0.01 -0.06 -11.17
CA SER A 90 -0.46 -0.18 -9.79
C SER A 90 -1.53 0.88 -9.48
N TYR A 91 -1.34 2.12 -9.94
CA TYR A 91 -2.27 3.22 -9.74
C TYR A 91 -3.61 2.98 -10.45
N VAL A 92 -3.59 2.57 -11.72
CA VAL A 92 -4.78 2.22 -12.51
C VAL A 92 -5.61 1.13 -11.84
N ILE A 93 -4.96 0.04 -11.39
CA ILE A 93 -5.64 -1.07 -10.72
C ILE A 93 -6.27 -0.60 -9.40
N ASN A 94 -5.55 0.19 -8.60
CA ASN A 94 -6.06 0.69 -7.33
C ASN A 94 -7.24 1.65 -7.55
N GLN A 95 -7.18 2.51 -8.55
CA GLN A 95 -8.30 3.39 -8.89
C GLN A 95 -9.53 2.62 -9.38
N ALA A 96 -9.33 1.55 -10.15
CA ALA A 96 -10.41 0.67 -10.60
C ALA A 96 -11.04 -0.13 -9.43
N ARG A 97 -10.23 -0.66 -8.51
CA ARG A 97 -10.71 -1.32 -7.28
C ARG A 97 -11.49 -0.36 -6.40
N SER A 98 -10.98 0.85 -6.20
CA SER A 98 -11.65 1.91 -5.43
C SER A 98 -12.99 2.30 -6.05
N LEU A 99 -13.06 2.45 -7.38
CA LEU A 99 -14.30 2.71 -8.09
C LEU A 99 -15.32 1.59 -7.90
N LEU A 100 -14.91 0.32 -8.04
CA LEU A 100 -15.79 -0.83 -7.85
C LEU A 100 -16.32 -0.90 -6.41
N GLY A 101 -15.42 -0.78 -5.43
CA GLY A 101 -15.76 -0.85 -4.01
C GLY A 101 -16.71 0.26 -3.58
N SER A 102 -16.39 1.52 -3.93
CA SER A 102 -17.23 2.68 -3.60
C SER A 102 -18.61 2.63 -4.27
N THR A 103 -18.68 2.16 -5.53
CA THR A 103 -19.95 1.99 -6.25
C THR A 103 -20.84 0.94 -5.59
N LEU A 104 -20.31 -0.26 -5.31
CA LEU A 104 -21.06 -1.32 -4.65
C LEU A 104 -21.51 -0.92 -3.25
N PHE A 105 -20.63 -0.27 -2.48
CA PHE A 105 -20.97 0.26 -1.17
C PHE A 105 -22.12 1.29 -1.25
N GLY A 106 -22.05 2.26 -2.18
CA GLY A 106 -23.10 3.25 -2.37
C GLY A 106 -24.45 2.64 -2.74
N ILE A 107 -24.44 1.60 -3.60
CA ILE A 107 -25.65 0.87 -4.00
C ILE A 107 -26.25 0.13 -2.80
N CYS A 108 -25.43 -0.62 -2.07
CA CYS A 108 -25.85 -1.37 -0.88
C CYS A 108 -26.36 -0.44 0.22
N LEU A 109 -25.68 0.68 0.46
CA LEU A 109 -26.09 1.67 1.45
C LEU A 109 -27.45 2.27 1.09
N THR A 110 -27.64 2.69 -0.16
CA THR A 110 -28.90 3.29 -0.62
C THR A 110 -30.04 2.28 -0.56
N ALA A 111 -29.82 1.05 -1.04
CA ALA A 111 -30.82 -0.02 -0.96
C ALA A 111 -31.15 -0.36 0.49
N GLY A 112 -30.14 -0.55 1.34
CA GLY A 112 -30.31 -0.85 2.77
C GLY A 112 -31.09 0.23 3.50
N LEU A 113 -30.76 1.51 3.28
CA LEU A 113 -31.48 2.65 3.84
C LEU A 113 -32.94 2.73 3.36
N HIS A 114 -33.21 2.35 2.11
CA HIS A 114 -34.57 2.27 1.59
C HIS A 114 -35.37 1.13 2.25
N TYR A 115 -34.83 -0.09 2.31
CA TYR A 115 -35.55 -1.24 2.88
C TYR A 115 -35.66 -1.19 4.41
N TYR A 116 -34.67 -0.62 5.10
CA TYR A 116 -34.65 -0.55 6.55
C TYR A 116 -35.43 0.66 7.11
N ARG A 117 -35.38 1.82 6.43
CA ARG A 117 -36.01 3.08 6.90
C ARG A 117 -37.05 3.69 5.96
N GLY A 118 -37.42 3.01 4.87
CA GLY A 118 -38.41 3.51 3.92
C GLY A 118 -37.97 4.77 3.16
N MET A 119 -36.68 5.09 3.10
CA MET A 119 -36.21 6.33 2.47
C MET A 119 -36.33 6.27 0.94
N VAL A 120 -37.43 6.78 0.39
CA VAL A 120 -37.72 6.82 -1.06
C VAL A 120 -36.88 7.87 -1.78
N MET A 121 -36.61 9.01 -1.13
CA MET A 121 -35.83 10.13 -1.69
C MET A 121 -34.42 9.70 -2.15
N GLY A 122 -33.80 8.77 -1.42
CA GLY A 122 -32.49 8.22 -1.77
C GLY A 122 -32.49 7.47 -3.10
N LEU A 123 -33.53 6.69 -3.38
CA LEU A 123 -33.69 5.98 -4.67
C LEU A 123 -33.82 6.97 -5.83
N ALA A 124 -34.66 8.00 -5.68
CA ALA A 124 -34.86 9.01 -6.72
C ALA A 124 -33.58 9.79 -7.02
N MET A 125 -32.86 10.23 -5.98
CA MET A 125 -31.60 10.94 -6.14
C MET A 125 -30.53 10.06 -6.79
N GLN A 126 -30.38 8.81 -6.37
CA GLN A 126 -29.36 7.91 -6.93
C GLN A 126 -29.71 7.39 -8.32
N ALA A 127 -30.99 7.29 -8.68
CA ALA A 127 -31.41 6.97 -10.05
C ALA A 127 -30.98 8.05 -11.06
N VAL A 128 -30.81 9.30 -10.62
CA VAL A 128 -30.37 10.40 -11.50
C VAL A 128 -28.90 10.74 -11.32
N MET A 129 -28.39 10.80 -10.09
CA MET A 129 -27.03 11.27 -9.79
C MET A 129 -25.96 10.20 -9.96
N ALA A 130 -26.27 8.92 -9.76
CA ALA A 130 -25.26 7.87 -9.84
C ALA A 130 -24.58 7.78 -11.22
N PRO A 131 -25.29 7.91 -12.36
CA PRO A 131 -24.65 7.95 -13.68
C PRO A 131 -23.63 9.09 -13.84
N PHE A 132 -23.95 10.30 -13.35
CA PHE A 132 -23.04 11.44 -13.44
C PHE A 132 -21.79 11.23 -12.58
N ASN A 133 -21.97 10.73 -11.35
CA ASN A 133 -20.85 10.47 -10.46
C ASN A 133 -19.88 9.43 -11.04
N VAL A 134 -20.40 8.40 -11.71
CA VAL A 134 -19.58 7.37 -12.36
C VAL A 134 -18.93 7.90 -13.65
N ALA A 135 -19.64 8.70 -14.43
CA ALA A 135 -19.12 9.30 -15.68
C ALA A 135 -17.99 10.31 -15.46
N GLU A 136 -17.89 10.91 -14.27
CA GLU A 136 -16.80 11.81 -13.89
C GLU A 136 -15.51 11.09 -13.51
N ASN A 137 -15.59 9.81 -13.18
CA ASN A 137 -14.40 9.04 -12.89
C ASN A 137 -13.45 9.03 -14.10
N HIS A 138 -12.17 9.33 -13.88
CA HIS A 138 -11.16 9.44 -14.92
C HIS A 138 -11.09 8.21 -15.84
N LEU A 139 -11.13 7.00 -15.25
CA LEU A 139 -11.08 5.74 -16.01
C LEU A 139 -12.33 5.55 -16.88
N VAL A 140 -13.51 5.77 -16.30
CA VAL A 140 -14.79 5.63 -17.01
C VAL A 140 -14.86 6.64 -18.14
N LYS A 141 -14.52 7.89 -17.86
CA LYS A 141 -14.49 8.98 -18.82
C LYS A 141 -13.56 8.66 -19.99
N ALA A 142 -12.36 8.14 -19.74
CA ALA A 142 -11.41 7.75 -20.77
C ALA A 142 -11.95 6.64 -21.69
N LEU A 143 -12.63 5.64 -21.13
CA LEU A 143 -13.24 4.56 -21.91
C LEU A 143 -14.46 5.02 -22.71
N VAL A 144 -15.35 5.80 -22.08
CA VAL A 144 -16.56 6.33 -22.74
C VAL A 144 -16.20 7.30 -23.87
N MET A 145 -15.12 8.07 -23.71
CA MET A 145 -14.59 8.95 -24.77
C MET A 145 -13.76 8.23 -25.83
N GLY A 146 -13.58 6.91 -25.73
CA GLY A 146 -12.83 6.11 -26.69
C GLY A 146 -11.31 6.34 -26.67
N LYS A 147 -10.77 7.01 -25.64
CA LYS A 147 -9.32 7.23 -25.50
C LYS A 147 -8.60 5.94 -25.09
N GLY A 148 -9.25 5.09 -24.31
CA GLY A 148 -8.64 3.88 -23.76
C GLY A 148 -7.81 4.15 -22.49
N ILE A 149 -7.24 3.09 -21.91
CA ILE A 149 -6.43 3.14 -20.69
C ILE A 149 -4.99 2.81 -21.08
N ALA A 150 -4.18 3.84 -21.25
CA ALA A 150 -2.74 3.71 -21.47
C ALA A 150 -2.01 4.98 -21.01
N PRO A 151 -0.71 4.91 -20.66
CA PRO A 151 0.07 6.07 -20.20
C PRO A 151 0.05 7.24 -21.19
N GLU A 152 0.05 6.96 -22.51
CA GLU A 152 0.01 7.96 -23.57
C GLU A 152 -1.30 8.77 -23.61
N ASN A 153 -2.39 8.24 -23.03
CA ASN A 153 -3.72 8.84 -23.10
C ASN A 153 -3.99 9.88 -22.01
N ARG A 154 -3.08 10.03 -21.04
CA ARG A 154 -3.13 11.04 -19.98
C ARG A 154 -4.46 11.06 -19.24
N VAL A 155 -4.82 9.91 -18.68
CA VAL A 155 -6.16 9.66 -18.14
C VAL A 155 -6.40 10.42 -16.83
N PHE A 156 -5.34 10.70 -16.07
CA PHE A 156 -5.37 11.24 -14.70
C PHE A 156 -4.82 12.66 -14.61
N GLU A 157 -4.74 13.39 -15.72
CA GLU A 157 -4.09 14.71 -15.78
C GLU A 157 -2.61 14.66 -15.32
N GLU A 158 -1.97 13.53 -15.61
CA GLU A 158 -0.61 13.22 -15.22
C GLU A 158 0.44 13.98 -16.05
N LYS A 159 1.56 14.28 -15.40
CA LYS A 159 2.80 14.74 -16.02
C LYS A 159 3.81 13.60 -16.11
N VAL A 160 4.67 13.67 -17.13
CA VAL A 160 5.87 12.83 -17.23
C VAL A 160 7.08 13.60 -16.69
N GLU A 161 8.16 12.89 -16.35
CA GLU A 161 9.36 13.46 -15.72
C GLU A 161 9.94 14.67 -16.47
N GLY A 162 9.83 14.70 -17.81
CA GLY A 162 10.29 15.82 -18.66
C GLY A 162 9.33 17.00 -18.79
N GLU A 163 8.15 16.96 -18.17
CA GLU A 163 7.11 18.00 -18.25
C GLU A 163 6.83 18.68 -16.90
N LEU A 164 7.57 18.29 -15.87
CA LEU A 164 7.56 18.98 -14.58
C LEU A 164 8.26 20.33 -14.72
N THR A 165 7.65 21.35 -14.13
CA THR A 165 8.13 22.73 -14.09
C THR A 165 8.50 23.12 -12.67
N GLU A 166 9.24 24.21 -12.48
CA GLU A 166 9.65 24.71 -11.15
C GLU A 166 8.46 25.16 -10.27
N GLU A 167 7.30 25.35 -10.88
CA GLU A 167 6.01 25.62 -10.23
C GLU A 167 5.32 24.36 -9.73
N ASP A 168 5.76 23.17 -10.15
CA ASP A 168 5.24 21.89 -9.70
C ASP A 168 6.02 21.38 -8.48
N GLU A 169 5.28 21.07 -7.43
CA GLU A 169 5.81 20.51 -6.20
C GLU A 169 5.53 19.00 -6.18
N ILE A 170 6.59 18.20 -6.16
CA ILE A 170 6.42 16.76 -6.02
C ILE A 170 6.11 16.50 -4.55
N VAL A 171 5.08 15.71 -4.27
CA VAL A 171 4.67 15.36 -2.92
C VAL A 171 4.62 13.86 -2.69
N ASP A 172 4.82 13.46 -1.44
CA ASP A 172 4.58 12.09 -0.99
C ASP A 172 3.07 11.76 -0.90
N ALA A 173 2.73 10.56 -0.42
CA ALA A 173 1.34 10.15 -0.25
C ALA A 173 0.57 10.94 0.82
N GLN A 174 1.30 11.59 1.74
CA GLN A 174 0.79 12.41 2.83
C GLN A 174 0.68 13.89 2.44
N GLY A 175 1.17 14.29 1.26
CA GLY A 175 1.12 15.64 0.73
C GLY A 175 2.30 16.53 1.15
N ASN A 176 3.36 15.95 1.73
CA ASN A 176 4.60 16.64 2.08
C ASN A 176 5.49 16.81 0.84
N ALA A 177 6.18 17.93 0.74
CA ALA A 177 7.03 18.27 -0.40
C ALA A 177 8.30 17.41 -0.45
N LEU A 178 8.51 16.75 -1.58
CA LEU A 178 9.71 15.96 -1.92
C LEU A 178 10.69 16.74 -2.83
N GLY A 179 10.33 17.95 -3.27
CA GLY A 179 11.19 18.83 -4.09
C GLY A 179 10.46 19.48 -5.29
N THR A 180 11.08 20.51 -5.89
CA THR A 180 10.56 21.23 -7.07
C THR A 180 11.12 20.66 -8.37
N GLY A 181 10.25 20.42 -9.36
CA GLY A 181 10.63 19.71 -10.58
C GLY A 181 11.59 20.47 -11.50
N ASN A 182 12.88 20.14 -11.45
CA ASN A 182 13.76 20.16 -12.62
C ASN A 182 15.05 19.34 -12.39
N ALA A 183 15.19 18.20 -13.09
CA ALA A 183 16.47 17.52 -13.27
C ALA A 183 16.45 16.65 -14.54
N ALA A 184 16.15 17.26 -15.68
CA ALA A 184 16.46 16.64 -16.97
C ALA A 184 17.95 16.86 -17.28
N GLY A 185 18.72 15.77 -17.29
CA GLY A 185 20.04 15.68 -17.92
C GLY A 185 21.23 15.62 -16.95
N ASP A 186 21.71 14.41 -16.66
CA ASP A 186 22.95 13.87 -17.24
C ASP A 186 23.26 12.53 -16.56
N ALA A 187 23.37 11.47 -17.35
CA ALA A 187 24.00 10.25 -16.89
C ALA A 187 25.46 10.58 -16.56
N SER A 188 25.94 10.15 -15.40
CA SER A 188 27.29 10.42 -14.88
C SER A 188 27.52 11.86 -14.37
N ARG A 189 27.07 12.16 -13.15
CA ARG A 189 27.76 13.13 -12.30
C ARG A 189 28.04 12.56 -10.92
N SER A 190 29.33 12.56 -10.60
CA SER A 190 29.90 12.35 -9.28
C SER A 190 29.10 13.07 -8.21
N ILE A 191 28.73 12.34 -7.16
CA ILE A 191 28.15 12.89 -5.94
C ILE A 191 29.16 13.90 -5.38
N THR A 192 28.93 15.19 -5.63
CA THR A 192 29.62 16.26 -4.92
C THR A 192 28.94 16.45 -3.58
N ALA A 193 29.76 16.60 -2.54
CA ALA A 193 29.44 16.60 -1.11
C ALA A 193 28.52 17.72 -0.60
N ALA A 194 27.55 18.20 -1.39
CA ALA A 194 26.67 19.33 -1.07
C ALA A 194 25.20 18.95 -0.77
N ASP A 195 24.71 17.77 -1.20
CA ASP A 195 23.33 17.32 -0.89
C ASP A 195 23.22 16.53 0.44
N ALA A 196 24.34 16.26 1.10
CA ALA A 196 24.41 15.50 2.35
C ALA A 196 24.06 16.32 3.62
N LYS A 197 23.27 17.40 3.50
CA LYS A 197 23.06 18.35 4.61
C LYS A 197 21.61 18.54 5.08
N GLY A 198 20.65 17.85 4.49
CA GLY A 198 19.25 17.88 4.94
C GLY A 198 18.81 16.69 5.80
N ASP A 199 19.48 15.54 5.68
CA ASP A 199 19.03 14.26 6.27
C ASP A 199 19.87 13.80 7.49
N THR A 200 21.00 14.44 7.76
CA THR A 200 21.91 14.05 8.86
C THR A 200 21.38 14.37 10.26
N ASP A 201 20.38 15.26 10.37
CA ASP A 201 19.88 15.76 11.66
C ASP A 201 18.61 15.05 12.15
N LYS A 202 17.95 14.21 11.32
CA LYS A 202 16.81 13.42 11.76
C LYS A 202 17.22 12.45 12.87
N PRO A 203 16.48 12.31 13.99
CA PRO A 203 16.76 11.30 15.00
C PRO A 203 16.80 9.89 14.39
N PHE A 204 17.72 9.04 14.81
CA PHE A 204 17.85 7.68 14.27
C PHE A 204 16.56 6.85 14.44
N GLU A 205 15.83 7.09 15.53
CA GLU A 205 14.51 6.51 15.78
C GLU A 205 13.50 6.86 14.68
N GLU A 206 13.50 8.11 14.22
CA GLU A 206 12.59 8.58 13.17
C GLU A 206 12.93 7.90 11.83
N VAL A 207 14.22 7.78 11.50
CA VAL A 207 14.67 7.06 10.29
C VAL A 207 14.19 5.60 10.28
N LEU A 208 14.25 4.93 11.44
CA LEU A 208 13.79 3.55 11.59
C LEU A 208 12.28 3.43 11.38
N LEU A 209 11.50 4.36 11.92
CA LEU A 209 10.04 4.38 11.77
C LEU A 209 9.63 4.76 10.35
N ASP A 210 10.27 5.75 9.74
CA ASP A 210 10.06 6.15 8.34
C ASP A 210 10.34 4.95 7.41
N THR A 211 11.43 4.21 7.64
CA THR A 211 11.75 2.99 6.88
C THR A 211 10.63 1.96 6.98
N TRP A 212 10.06 1.77 8.17
CA TRP A 212 8.96 0.84 8.37
C TRP A 212 7.70 1.28 7.61
N ASP A 213 7.33 2.56 7.75
CA ASP A 213 6.14 3.15 7.14
C ASP A 213 6.23 3.16 5.60
N ASP A 214 7.43 3.31 5.05
CA ASP A 214 7.69 3.24 3.61
C ASP A 214 7.52 1.82 3.03
N GLY A 215 7.65 0.79 3.87
CA GLY A 215 7.42 -0.60 3.50
C GLY A 215 8.20 -1.03 2.25
N ALA A 216 7.48 -1.43 1.20
CA ALA A 216 8.08 -1.86 -0.08
C ALA A 216 8.96 -0.80 -0.78
N LYS A 217 8.83 0.48 -0.41
CA LYS A 217 9.57 1.61 -0.99
C LYS A 217 10.72 2.11 -0.13
N ALA A 218 10.97 1.46 1.01
CA ALA A 218 11.97 1.90 1.98
C ALA A 218 13.35 2.07 1.34
N ASP A 219 13.98 3.20 1.61
CA ASP A 219 15.37 3.43 1.23
C ASP A 219 16.32 2.69 2.17
N LEU A 220 16.59 1.43 1.83
CA LEU A 220 17.56 0.62 2.55
C LEU A 220 18.98 1.20 2.47
N GLY A 221 19.33 1.95 1.42
CA GLY A 221 20.64 2.57 1.29
C GLY A 221 20.84 3.65 2.35
N GLY A 222 19.91 4.60 2.40
CA GLY A 222 19.89 5.67 3.40
C GLY A 222 19.82 5.14 4.83
N LEU A 223 19.00 4.12 5.10
CA LEU A 223 18.98 3.50 6.42
C LEU A 223 20.34 2.87 6.77
N MET A 224 20.95 2.10 5.84
CA MET A 224 22.21 1.42 6.11
C MET A 224 23.38 2.41 6.33
N ASP A 225 23.39 3.56 5.65
CA ASP A 225 24.38 4.62 5.86
C ASP A 225 24.32 5.22 7.28
N ARG A 226 23.17 5.10 7.93
CA ARG A 226 22.92 5.60 9.29
C ARG A 226 23.15 4.54 10.36
N ILE A 227 23.21 3.26 10.00
CA ILE A 227 23.47 2.17 10.94
C ILE A 227 24.98 2.03 11.16
N THR A 228 25.38 2.11 12.43
CA THR A 228 26.75 1.95 12.89
C THR A 228 26.83 0.84 13.94
N LYS A 229 28.04 0.49 14.36
CA LYS A 229 28.24 -0.51 15.44
C LYS A 229 27.61 -0.07 16.76
N GLU A 230 27.54 1.23 17.00
CA GLU A 230 27.02 1.84 18.22
C GLU A 230 25.49 1.82 18.28
N ASN A 231 24.79 1.86 17.13
CA ASN A 231 23.33 1.95 17.08
C ASN A 231 22.61 0.74 16.42
N CYS A 232 23.34 -0.27 15.94
CA CYS A 232 22.77 -1.47 15.31
C CYS A 232 21.80 -2.26 16.23
N ASN A 233 21.85 -2.01 17.55
CA ASN A 233 20.98 -2.58 18.58
C ASN A 233 20.05 -1.53 19.22
N PHE A 234 19.87 -0.37 18.60
CA PHE A 234 18.93 0.65 19.06
C PHE A 234 17.53 0.05 19.25
N LYS A 235 16.81 0.52 20.26
CA LYS A 235 15.40 0.17 20.49
C LYS A 235 14.56 1.44 20.41
N THR A 236 13.51 1.42 19.59
CA THR A 236 12.49 2.48 19.61
C THR A 236 11.85 2.57 20.99
N LYS A 237 11.44 3.77 21.41
CA LYS A 237 10.96 4.03 22.77
C LYS A 237 9.62 3.39 23.05
N GLU A 238 8.71 3.46 22.08
CA GLU A 238 7.33 2.99 22.24
C GLU A 238 7.25 1.47 22.13
N SER A 239 7.74 0.92 21.02
CA SER A 239 7.54 -0.49 20.69
C SER A 239 8.78 -1.34 20.94
N GLY A 240 9.95 -0.75 21.13
CA GLY A 240 11.19 -1.50 21.35
C GLY A 240 11.74 -2.16 20.08
N TRP A 241 11.37 -1.68 18.90
CA TRP A 241 11.85 -2.23 17.63
C TRP A 241 13.33 -1.97 17.43
N THR A 242 14.03 -2.98 16.91
CA THR A 242 15.44 -2.87 16.49
C THR A 242 15.56 -2.72 14.98
N PRO A 243 16.70 -2.24 14.46
CA PRO A 243 16.95 -2.21 13.03
C PRO A 243 16.75 -3.59 12.37
N LEU A 244 17.15 -4.67 13.05
CA LEU A 244 16.94 -6.03 12.55
C LEU A 244 15.46 -6.42 12.47
N MET A 245 14.62 -6.00 13.44
CA MET A 245 13.18 -6.29 13.41
C MET A 245 12.50 -5.58 12.24
N ILE A 246 12.80 -4.29 12.05
CA ILE A 246 12.27 -3.48 10.96
C ILE A 246 12.66 -4.11 9.62
N LEU A 247 13.96 -4.32 9.39
CA LEU A 247 14.45 -4.92 8.14
C LEU A 247 13.86 -6.31 7.89
N SER A 248 13.61 -7.09 8.94
CA SER A 248 13.02 -8.43 8.81
C SER A 248 11.54 -8.41 8.48
N GLY A 249 10.78 -7.41 8.91
CA GLY A 249 9.37 -7.25 8.57
C GLY A 249 9.11 -6.58 7.22
N LEU A 250 10.12 -5.99 6.57
CA LEU A 250 10.02 -5.42 5.22
C LEU A 250 9.91 -6.51 4.13
N GLY A 251 8.74 -7.12 4.02
CA GLY A 251 8.42 -8.12 3.00
C GLY A 251 8.48 -7.54 1.57
N GLY A 252 9.21 -8.22 0.67
CA GLY A 252 9.25 -7.87 -0.75
C GLY A 252 10.20 -6.73 -1.14
N VAL A 253 10.95 -6.14 -0.20
CA VAL A 253 11.97 -5.13 -0.52
C VAL A 253 13.25 -5.82 -1.02
N LYS A 254 13.66 -5.50 -2.25
CA LYS A 254 14.91 -6.02 -2.81
C LYS A 254 16.10 -5.51 -2.00
N GLY A 255 16.90 -6.43 -1.46
CA GLY A 255 18.10 -6.10 -0.68
C GLY A 255 17.90 -6.11 0.84
N SER A 256 16.68 -6.36 1.35
CA SER A 256 16.43 -6.52 2.78
C SER A 256 17.30 -7.61 3.41
N GLY A 257 17.41 -8.77 2.76
CA GLY A 257 18.28 -9.85 3.23
C GLY A 257 19.77 -9.50 3.29
N SER A 258 20.27 -8.66 2.37
CA SER A 258 21.65 -8.15 2.45
C SER A 258 21.82 -7.11 3.56
N ALA A 259 20.85 -6.23 3.75
CA ALA A 259 20.86 -5.25 4.85
C ALA A 259 20.88 -5.96 6.21
N ILE A 260 20.02 -6.97 6.41
CA ILE A 260 19.99 -7.78 7.64
C ILE A 260 21.37 -8.41 7.94
N ARG A 261 22.02 -8.98 6.92
CA ARG A 261 23.38 -9.54 7.09
C ARG A 261 24.40 -8.49 7.46
N GLN A 262 24.38 -7.32 6.81
CA GLN A 262 25.29 -6.22 7.13
C GLN A 262 25.07 -5.70 8.55
N VAL A 263 23.81 -5.57 9.00
CA VAL A 263 23.52 -5.16 10.40
C VAL A 263 24.03 -6.20 11.40
N MET A 264 23.89 -7.50 11.10
CA MET A 264 24.49 -8.55 11.94
C MET A 264 26.03 -8.50 11.95
N GLU A 265 26.68 -8.20 10.81
CA GLU A 265 28.13 -8.00 10.73
C GLU A 265 28.62 -6.80 11.54
N LEU A 266 27.77 -5.76 11.69
CA LEU A 266 28.02 -4.61 12.57
C LEU A 266 27.81 -4.93 14.07
N GLY A 267 27.30 -6.13 14.41
CA GLY A 267 27.02 -6.54 15.79
C GLY A 267 25.55 -6.45 16.20
N GLY A 268 24.64 -6.30 15.24
CA GLY A 268 23.20 -6.38 15.49
C GLY A 268 22.81 -7.75 16.05
N ASN A 269 22.10 -7.75 17.16
CA ASN A 269 21.69 -8.95 17.91
C ASN A 269 20.26 -9.36 17.53
N PRO A 270 20.08 -10.42 16.73
CA PRO A 270 18.76 -10.84 16.29
C PRO A 270 17.93 -11.49 17.42
N ALA A 271 18.55 -11.83 18.57
CA ALA A 271 17.87 -12.40 19.73
C ALA A 271 17.17 -11.35 20.60
N MET A 272 17.33 -10.06 20.30
CA MET A 272 16.54 -9.02 20.96
C MET A 272 15.06 -9.20 20.65
N VAL A 273 14.22 -8.81 21.62
CA VAL A 273 12.77 -8.78 21.49
C VAL A 273 12.22 -7.38 21.74
N ASP A 274 11.13 -7.08 21.06
CA ASP A 274 10.37 -5.85 21.22
C ASP A 274 9.44 -5.89 22.45
N GLY A 275 8.55 -4.91 22.59
CA GLY A 275 7.59 -4.82 23.70
C GLY A 275 6.56 -5.95 23.75
N GLU A 276 6.32 -6.65 22.64
CA GLU A 276 5.40 -7.79 22.56
C GLU A 276 6.13 -9.14 22.65
N GLY A 277 7.45 -9.12 22.86
CA GLY A 277 8.28 -10.33 22.90
C GLY A 277 8.65 -10.85 21.52
N TRP A 278 8.46 -10.07 20.46
CA TRP A 278 8.76 -10.49 19.10
C TRP A 278 10.24 -10.26 18.78
N ASN A 279 10.90 -11.30 18.27
CA ASN A 279 12.23 -11.19 17.68
C ASN A 279 12.15 -10.95 16.17
N ALA A 280 13.30 -10.79 15.51
CA ALA A 280 13.36 -10.54 14.07
C ALA A 280 12.68 -11.63 13.21
N LEU A 281 12.68 -12.90 13.64
CA LEU A 281 11.97 -13.97 12.92
C LEU A 281 10.45 -13.89 13.07
N HIS A 282 9.92 -13.39 14.20
CA HIS A 282 8.48 -13.15 14.32
C HIS A 282 8.01 -12.13 13.28
N TRP A 283 8.76 -11.03 13.14
CA TRP A 283 8.49 -10.00 12.13
C TRP A 283 8.56 -10.54 10.70
N ALA A 284 9.59 -11.34 10.38
CA ALA A 284 9.66 -11.98 9.06
C ALA A 284 8.51 -12.98 8.82
N ALA A 285 8.13 -13.74 9.84
CA ALA A 285 7.06 -14.73 9.79
C ALA A 285 5.68 -14.12 9.58
N PHE A 286 5.36 -13.06 10.32
CA PHE A 286 4.07 -12.40 10.25
C PHE A 286 3.87 -11.63 8.92
N HIS A 287 4.92 -10.96 8.43
CA HIS A 287 4.86 -10.16 7.21
C HIS A 287 5.22 -10.92 5.92
N GLY A 288 5.51 -12.22 6.01
CA GLY A 288 5.85 -13.04 4.84
C GLY A 288 7.19 -12.68 4.19
N SER A 289 8.15 -12.15 4.96
CA SER A 289 9.47 -11.75 4.47
C SER A 289 10.37 -12.97 4.25
N VAL A 290 10.36 -13.49 3.03
CA VAL A 290 11.16 -14.65 2.61
C VAL A 290 12.66 -14.33 2.71
N GLU A 291 13.07 -13.14 2.28
CA GLU A 291 14.46 -12.68 2.34
C GLU A 291 14.93 -12.51 3.79
N GLY A 292 14.06 -12.01 4.67
CA GLY A 292 14.34 -11.88 6.11
C GLY A 292 14.53 -13.24 6.78
N ALA A 293 13.61 -14.17 6.53
CA ALA A 293 13.71 -15.54 7.04
C ALA A 293 14.98 -16.24 6.54
N LYS A 294 15.33 -16.09 5.24
CA LYS A 294 16.57 -16.63 4.68
C LYS A 294 17.83 -15.99 5.28
N ALA A 295 17.82 -14.68 5.53
CA ALA A 295 18.97 -13.99 6.11
C ALA A 295 19.23 -14.42 7.56
N LEU A 296 18.19 -14.81 8.29
CA LEU A 296 18.26 -15.26 9.69
C LEU A 296 18.36 -16.79 9.83
N LYS A 297 18.58 -17.53 8.74
CA LYS A 297 18.52 -19.01 8.73
C LYS A 297 19.52 -19.70 9.67
N GLU A 298 20.65 -19.06 9.95
CA GLU A 298 21.67 -19.59 10.86
C GLU A 298 21.40 -19.29 12.35
N GLN A 299 20.34 -18.53 12.65
CA GLN A 299 20.02 -18.08 14.00
C GLN A 299 18.95 -18.98 14.64
N SER A 300 19.30 -20.25 14.86
CA SER A 300 18.37 -21.28 15.35
C SER A 300 17.74 -20.97 16.72
N SER A 301 18.44 -20.20 17.57
CA SER A 301 17.96 -19.78 18.89
C SER A 301 16.69 -18.93 18.85
N LEU A 302 16.36 -18.35 17.69
CA LEU A 302 15.19 -17.49 17.50
C LEU A 302 13.88 -18.26 17.34
N LEU A 303 13.95 -19.53 16.90
CA LEU A 303 12.79 -20.35 16.52
C LEU A 303 11.88 -20.69 17.70
N THR A 304 12.46 -20.82 18.89
CA THR A 304 11.76 -21.30 20.09
C THR A 304 11.23 -20.18 20.98
N VAL A 305 11.56 -18.92 20.65
CA VAL A 305 11.06 -17.74 21.38
C VAL A 305 9.56 -17.64 21.17
N LYS A 306 8.83 -17.36 22.24
CA LYS A 306 7.39 -17.18 22.25
C LYS A 306 7.04 -15.73 22.53
N ASP A 307 6.10 -15.18 21.77
CA ASP A 307 5.58 -13.85 22.06
C ASP A 307 4.78 -13.80 23.37
N ILE A 308 4.62 -12.60 23.93
CA ILE A 308 3.97 -12.39 25.24
C ILE A 308 2.45 -12.55 25.15
N LYS A 309 1.85 -12.21 24.01
CA LYS A 309 0.40 -12.04 23.85
C LYS A 309 -0.32 -13.37 23.68
N ASP A 310 0.16 -14.19 22.76
CA ASP A 310 -0.45 -15.46 22.35
C ASP A 310 0.46 -16.66 22.64
N GLY A 311 1.73 -16.44 23.03
CA GLY A 311 2.68 -17.51 23.26
C GLY A 311 3.08 -18.27 21.98
N LYS A 312 2.94 -17.64 20.81
CA LYS A 312 3.26 -18.25 19.51
C LYS A 312 4.74 -18.07 19.19
N THR A 313 5.28 -19.06 18.50
CA THR A 313 6.63 -18.99 17.89
C THR A 313 6.57 -18.34 16.51
N PRO A 314 7.71 -17.96 15.90
CA PRO A 314 7.72 -17.46 14.52
C PRO A 314 6.99 -18.39 13.54
N LEU A 315 7.22 -19.71 13.63
CA LEU A 315 6.56 -20.67 12.75
C LEU A 315 5.03 -20.67 12.91
N MET A 316 4.54 -20.49 14.14
CA MET A 316 3.09 -20.42 14.40
C MET A 316 2.48 -19.17 13.79
N HIS A 317 3.18 -18.02 13.83
CA HIS A 317 2.75 -16.80 13.13
C HIS A 317 2.75 -16.98 11.61
N ALA A 318 3.81 -17.54 11.03
CA ALA A 318 3.87 -17.79 9.58
C ALA A 318 2.71 -18.67 9.10
N LYS A 319 2.35 -19.72 9.86
CA LYS A 319 1.21 -20.59 9.56
C LYS A 319 -0.14 -19.88 9.76
N ALA A 320 -0.28 -19.05 10.79
CA ALA A 320 -1.51 -18.32 11.06
C ALA A 320 -1.82 -17.27 9.98
N GLU A 321 -0.80 -16.60 9.47
CA GLU A 321 -0.91 -15.56 8.43
C GLU A 321 -0.91 -16.13 7.00
N GLY A 322 -0.74 -17.44 6.82
CA GLY A 322 -0.71 -18.09 5.50
C GLY A 322 0.56 -17.81 4.69
N ASN A 323 1.67 -17.47 5.37
CA ASN A 323 2.97 -17.21 4.75
C ASN A 323 3.72 -18.52 4.50
N ASP A 324 3.20 -19.35 3.60
CA ASP A 324 3.65 -20.74 3.37
C ASP A 324 5.14 -20.89 3.08
N GLU A 325 5.71 -19.99 2.26
CA GLU A 325 7.14 -20.04 1.91
C GLU A 325 8.03 -19.77 3.14
N VAL A 326 7.63 -18.82 3.99
CA VAL A 326 8.34 -18.53 5.25
C VAL A 326 8.15 -19.68 6.23
N ALA A 327 6.93 -20.22 6.35
CA ALA A 327 6.65 -21.37 7.19
C ALA A 327 7.51 -22.58 6.80
N LYS A 328 7.71 -22.81 5.49
CA LYS A 328 8.60 -23.85 4.98
C LYS A 328 10.05 -23.62 5.38
N ILE A 329 10.58 -22.41 5.22
CA ILE A 329 11.95 -22.07 5.63
C ILE A 329 12.16 -22.31 7.12
N LEU A 330 11.21 -21.87 7.95
CA LEU A 330 11.26 -22.04 9.40
C LEU A 330 11.18 -23.52 9.81
N GLN A 331 10.34 -24.32 9.14
CA GLN A 331 10.26 -25.77 9.38
C GLN A 331 11.58 -26.46 9.02
N GLU A 332 12.19 -26.11 7.88
CA GLU A 332 13.51 -26.63 7.49
C GLU A 332 14.60 -26.28 8.51
N MET A 333 14.52 -25.10 9.12
CA MET A 333 15.44 -24.71 10.20
C MET A 333 15.23 -25.57 11.45
N GLU A 334 13.98 -25.76 11.89
CA GLU A 334 13.66 -26.62 13.04
C GLU A 334 14.14 -28.07 12.81
N ASP A 335 13.88 -28.62 11.62
CA ASP A 335 14.28 -29.98 11.26
C ASP A 335 15.81 -30.13 11.24
N SER A 336 16.53 -29.11 10.76
CA SER A 336 17.99 -29.09 10.74
C SER A 336 18.58 -29.07 12.15
N VAL A 337 17.98 -28.31 13.07
CA VAL A 337 18.38 -28.28 14.49
C VAL A 337 18.15 -29.65 15.14
N ALA A 338 16.98 -30.25 14.92
CA ALA A 338 16.65 -31.57 15.46
C ALA A 338 17.53 -32.71 14.90
N ALA A 339 18.02 -32.58 13.67
CA ALA A 339 18.97 -33.52 13.06
C ALA A 339 20.39 -33.39 13.63
N GLY A 340 20.84 -32.15 13.91
CA GLY A 340 22.14 -31.86 14.52
C GLY A 340 22.26 -32.45 15.94
N GLU A 341 21.21 -32.36 16.75
CA GLU A 341 21.18 -32.92 18.11
C GLU A 341 21.26 -34.47 18.14
N LYS A 342 20.81 -35.15 17.08
CA LYS A 342 20.89 -36.63 16.98
C LYS A 342 22.25 -37.16 16.50
N GLY A 343 23.10 -36.30 15.93
CA GLY A 343 24.41 -36.69 15.40
C GLY A 343 25.53 -36.72 16.45
N THR A 344 25.39 -35.94 17.52
CA THR A 344 26.40 -35.80 18.58
C THR A 344 26.38 -36.93 19.62
N ASP A 345 25.29 -37.69 19.72
CA ASP A 345 25.14 -38.78 20.70
C ASP A 345 25.78 -40.11 20.26
N LYS A 346 26.39 -40.20 19.06
CA LYS A 346 26.93 -41.46 18.52
C LYS A 346 28.46 -41.59 18.52
N ASP A 347 29.24 -40.55 18.83
CA ASP A 347 30.70 -40.59 18.66
C ASP A 347 31.53 -40.60 19.97
N ASP A 348 30.92 -40.44 21.15
CA ASP A 348 31.64 -40.50 22.44
C ASP A 348 31.83 -41.92 23.01
N GLY A 349 31.49 -42.97 22.23
CA GLY A 349 31.45 -44.36 22.67
C GLY A 349 32.68 -45.24 22.37
N LEU A 350 33.70 -44.77 21.62
CA LEU A 350 34.86 -45.60 21.23
C LEU A 350 36.23 -44.94 21.45
N ARG A 351 36.61 -44.71 22.71
CA ARG A 351 38.02 -44.75 23.12
C ARG A 351 38.21 -45.69 24.31
N LYS A 352 38.02 -47.00 24.07
CA LYS A 352 38.60 -48.03 24.94
C LYS A 352 40.10 -48.08 24.68
N ARG A 353 40.88 -47.65 25.67
CA ARG A 353 42.33 -47.88 25.75
C ARG A 353 42.60 -49.38 25.69
N LYS A 354 43.52 -49.79 24.80
CA LYS A 354 44.20 -51.08 24.88
C LYS A 354 45.25 -51.04 25.98
#